data_AF-A0A2N0RC39-F1
#
_entry.id   AF-A0A2N0RC39-F1
#
_cell.length_a   1.000
_cell.length_b   1.000
_cell.length_c   1.000
_cell.angle_alpha   90.00
_cell.angle_beta   90.00
_cell.angle_gamma   90.00
#
_symmetry.space_group_name_H-M   'P 1'
#
loop_
_entity.id
_entity.type
_entity.pdbx_description
1 polymer ?
#
loop_
_entity_poly.entity_id
_entity_poly.type
_entity_poly.pdbx_seq_one_letter_code
_entity_poly.pdbx_strand_id
1 'polypeptide(L)'
;MKVVKHKVRLPTSCHDNILLHSAQGKLKNLWRNQIAAQITELLVALNAQTKQADMLKMRLKKVQLTLNITSCILMINPDVTVPNKMLNNHAYNMARKAHDYLFKFHPLTESEEWNIPIISPNMRDFIYKQAPELQKKDKELIIRKAATLSIHRILQLLNYDASNTVTCQQICDFNRRQARGRTLKWFVTLLSLVQQSPQLKDFCKISVESVNSESKSGMDREFLINLQAIKMTKKVPSTDGRKKEFVYTQQDHTLVIGQINKKNQSGKHTMQYWTTNVDDQRDDNGVIIIQRCSSCALNDKRVNKGSHGCYFNRNHSDLACINRISSCKNIPNTKSIKDVLEIRNCPEKQYIPEWIPGLIQIHDYDTALIQNTLLNKEAVI
;
A
#
# COMPACT_ATOMS: atom_id res chain seq x y z
N MET A 1 23.98 31.42 5.21
CA MET A 1 24.55 32.30 4.17
C MET A 1 24.15 33.76 4.25
N LYS A 2 22.88 34.14 4.50
CA LYS A 2 22.50 35.55 4.68
C LYS A 2 23.33 36.31 5.74
N VAL A 3 23.52 35.71 6.92
CA VAL A 3 24.34 36.30 8.01
C VAL A 3 25.80 36.45 7.60
N VAL A 4 26.37 35.45 6.93
CA VAL A 4 27.75 35.49 6.44
C VAL A 4 27.90 36.61 5.42
N LYS A 5 27.03 36.68 4.39
CA LYS A 5 27.01 37.76 3.39
C LYS A 5 26.97 39.14 4.04
N HIS A 6 26.09 39.32 5.03
CA HIS A 6 26.01 40.57 5.77
C HIS A 6 27.33 40.92 6.48
N LYS A 7 27.97 39.95 7.14
CA LYS A 7 29.28 40.15 7.80
C LYS A 7 30.42 40.43 6.82
N VAL A 8 30.40 39.86 5.61
CA VAL A 8 31.39 40.15 4.55
C VAL A 8 30.97 41.33 3.66
N ARG A 9 29.93 42.08 4.04
CA ARG A 9 29.37 43.23 3.30
C ARG A 9 28.97 42.91 1.85
N LEU A 10 28.57 41.67 1.58
CA LEU A 10 28.00 41.27 0.31
C LEU A 10 26.48 41.50 0.29
N PRO A 11 25.91 41.96 -0.84
CA PRO A 11 24.46 42.02 -1.04
C PRO A 11 23.81 40.65 -0.81
N THR A 12 22.63 40.61 -0.22
CA THR A 12 21.89 39.36 -0.01
C THR A 12 21.53 38.64 -1.31
N SER A 13 21.39 39.39 -2.40
CA SER A 13 21.17 38.92 -3.78
C SER A 13 22.41 38.31 -4.44
N CYS A 14 23.60 38.54 -3.89
CA CYS A 14 24.86 38.02 -4.42
C CYS A 14 24.86 36.49 -4.41
N HIS A 15 25.40 35.81 -5.42
CA HIS A 15 25.39 34.35 -5.48
C HIS A 15 26.28 33.73 -4.37
N ASP A 16 25.81 32.68 -3.69
CA ASP A 16 26.51 32.06 -2.53
C ASP A 16 27.93 31.57 -2.89
N ASN A 17 28.17 31.23 -4.16
CA ASN A 17 29.47 30.75 -4.64
C ASN A 17 30.60 31.77 -4.46
N ILE A 18 30.30 33.07 -4.42
CA ILE A 18 31.32 34.12 -4.24
C ILE A 18 31.99 33.99 -2.87
N LEU A 19 31.24 33.56 -1.84
CA LEU A 19 31.75 33.28 -0.51
C LEU A 19 32.64 32.03 -0.44
N LEU A 20 32.55 31.15 -1.43
CA LEU A 20 33.32 29.89 -1.49
C LEU A 20 34.46 29.96 -2.51
N HIS A 21 34.67 31.13 -3.13
CA HIS A 21 35.76 31.37 -4.07
C HIS A 21 37.12 31.24 -3.37
N SER A 22 38.11 30.65 -4.07
CA SER A 22 39.45 30.39 -3.51
C SER A 22 40.13 31.66 -2.98
N ALA A 23 39.88 32.80 -3.61
CA ALA A 23 40.42 34.10 -3.19
C ALA A 23 39.80 34.66 -1.89
N GLN A 24 38.66 34.15 -1.42
CA GLN A 24 38.03 34.59 -0.15
C GLN A 24 38.55 33.83 1.09
N GLY A 25 39.68 33.13 0.97
CA GLY A 25 40.41 32.55 2.10
C GLY A 25 39.76 31.31 2.74
N LYS A 26 40.05 31.09 4.04
CA LYS A 26 39.72 29.86 4.81
C LYS A 26 38.22 29.55 4.96
N LEU A 27 37.30 30.37 4.44
CA LEU A 27 35.85 30.17 4.56
C LEU A 27 35.38 28.87 3.90
N LYS A 28 35.98 28.49 2.76
CA LYS A 28 35.76 27.19 2.12
C LYS A 28 36.16 26.02 3.03
N ASN A 29 37.27 26.15 3.77
CA ASN A 29 37.75 25.14 4.71
C ASN A 29 36.88 25.09 5.96
N LEU A 30 36.50 26.24 6.52
CA LEU A 30 35.55 26.34 7.63
C LEU A 30 34.21 25.69 7.30
N TRP A 31 33.67 25.95 6.10
CA TRP A 31 32.44 25.35 5.62
C TRP A 31 32.56 23.82 5.49
N ARG A 32 33.66 23.32 4.93
CA ARG A 32 33.94 21.88 4.85
C ARG A 32 34.07 21.24 6.23
N ASN A 33 34.78 21.88 7.16
CA ASN A 33 34.96 21.39 8.53
C ASN A 33 33.63 21.36 9.28
N GLN A 34 32.78 22.38 9.12
CA GLN A 34 31.44 22.40 9.71
C GLN A 34 30.57 21.27 9.16
N ILE A 35 30.63 21.00 7.85
CA ILE A 35 29.90 19.88 7.25
C ILE A 35 30.40 18.55 7.78
N ALA A 36 31.73 18.36 7.84
CA ALA A 36 32.33 17.15 8.39
C ALA A 36 31.88 16.93 9.84
N ALA A 37 31.94 17.97 10.69
CA ALA A 37 31.46 17.90 12.06
C ALA A 37 29.97 17.49 12.15
N GLN A 38 29.11 18.10 11.34
CA GLN A 38 27.67 17.75 11.31
C GLN A 38 27.42 16.30 10.84
N ILE A 39 28.20 15.80 9.89
CA ILE A 39 28.12 14.40 9.44
C ILE A 39 28.58 13.47 10.58
N THR A 40 29.68 13.79 11.27
CA THR A 40 30.18 13.01 12.41
C THR A 40 29.16 13.00 13.55
N GLU A 41 28.58 14.14 13.90
CA GLU A 41 27.51 14.22 14.91
C GLU A 41 26.31 13.35 14.54
N LEU A 42 25.89 13.37 13.27
CA LEU A 42 24.81 12.51 12.78
C LEU A 42 25.16 11.03 12.97
N LEU A 43 26.38 10.62 12.62
CA LEU A 43 26.84 9.23 12.75
C LEU A 43 26.89 8.78 14.21
N VAL A 44 27.45 9.61 15.10
CA VAL A 44 27.49 9.34 16.54
C VAL A 44 26.06 9.21 17.09
N ALA A 45 25.16 10.12 16.70
CA ALA A 45 23.77 10.08 17.13
C ALA A 45 23.02 8.85 16.59
N LEU A 46 23.31 8.36 15.38
CA LEU A 46 22.70 7.15 14.83
C LEU A 46 23.16 5.87 15.53
N ASN A 47 24.42 5.83 15.96
CA ASN A 47 25.02 4.69 16.65
C ASN A 47 24.73 4.68 18.16
N ALA A 48 24.24 5.78 18.72
CA ALA A 48 23.90 5.85 20.14
C ALA A 48 22.66 5.01 20.46
N GLN A 49 22.64 4.37 21.64
CA GLN A 49 21.47 3.66 22.16
C GLN A 49 20.61 4.58 23.03
N THR A 50 20.11 5.67 22.43
CA THR A 50 19.29 6.67 23.13
C THR A 50 17.95 6.85 22.44
N LYS A 51 16.93 7.30 23.20
CA LYS A 51 15.62 7.66 22.61
C LYS A 51 15.74 8.70 21.48
N GLN A 52 16.73 9.59 21.57
CA GLN A 52 17.01 10.58 20.52
C GLN A 52 17.52 9.92 19.24
N ALA A 53 18.37 8.89 19.37
CA ALA A 53 18.79 8.06 18.24
C ALA A 53 17.59 7.34 17.61
N ASP A 54 16.68 6.77 18.41
CA ASP A 54 15.48 6.11 17.89
C ASP A 54 14.59 7.08 17.11
N MET A 55 14.37 8.29 17.64
CA MET A 55 13.66 9.35 16.91
C MET A 55 14.34 9.72 15.60
N LEU A 56 15.67 9.75 15.57
CA LEU A 56 16.46 10.03 14.38
C LEU A 56 16.30 8.90 13.34
N LYS A 57 16.43 7.64 13.76
CA LYS A 57 16.20 6.44 12.94
C LYS A 57 14.77 6.41 12.39
N MET A 58 13.76 6.67 13.22
CA MET A 58 12.36 6.77 12.79
C MET A 58 12.14 7.87 11.75
N ARG A 59 12.75 9.05 11.93
CA ARG A 59 12.67 10.14 10.94
C ARG A 59 13.29 9.75 9.60
N LEU A 60 14.39 9.00 9.60
CA LEU A 60 15.02 8.49 8.39
C LEU A 60 14.17 7.40 7.73
N LYS A 61 13.64 6.43 8.48
CA LYS A 61 12.70 5.41 7.99
C LYS A 61 11.44 6.04 7.39
N LYS A 62 10.89 7.08 8.02
CA LYS A 62 9.77 7.86 7.47
C LYS A 62 10.11 8.46 6.10
N VAL A 63 11.31 9.01 5.94
CA VAL A 63 11.76 9.55 4.66
C VAL A 63 11.93 8.44 3.63
N GLN A 64 12.53 7.31 4.01
CA GLN A 64 12.66 6.13 3.16
C GLN A 64 11.30 5.73 2.57
N LEU A 65 10.27 5.63 3.41
CA LEU A 65 8.91 5.33 2.97
C LEU A 65 8.32 6.44 2.09
N THR A 66 8.49 7.71 2.46
CA THR A 66 7.96 8.86 1.70
C THR A 66 8.55 8.94 0.29
N LEU A 67 9.83 8.57 0.14
CA LEU A 67 10.53 8.53 -1.15
C LEU A 67 10.31 7.22 -1.91
N ASN A 68 9.56 6.29 -1.30
CA ASN A 68 9.27 4.96 -1.80
C ASN A 68 10.52 4.13 -2.08
N ILE A 69 11.46 4.16 -1.13
CA ILE A 69 12.71 3.42 -1.23
C ILE A 69 12.61 2.19 -0.34
N THR A 70 12.99 1.05 -0.89
CA THR A 70 12.85 -0.25 -0.22
C THR A 70 14.13 -0.71 0.46
N SER A 71 15.28 -0.18 0.07
CA SER A 71 16.55 -0.41 0.74
C SER A 71 16.84 0.65 1.81
N CYS A 72 17.73 0.32 2.75
CA CYS A 72 18.18 1.23 3.80
C CYS A 72 18.67 2.56 3.21
N ILE A 73 18.04 3.67 3.65
CA ILE A 73 18.28 5.01 3.08
C ILE A 73 19.73 5.51 3.19
N LEU A 74 20.49 5.01 4.15
CA LEU A 74 21.89 5.36 4.36
C LEU A 74 22.83 4.68 3.34
N MET A 75 22.40 3.56 2.77
CA MET A 75 23.19 2.75 1.85
C MET A 75 22.89 3.05 0.37
N ILE A 76 21.93 3.93 0.11
CA ILE A 76 21.54 4.24 -1.26
C ILE A 76 22.60 5.14 -1.89
N ASN A 77 23.09 4.71 -3.05
CA ASN A 77 23.91 5.58 -3.88
C ASN A 77 23.13 6.85 -4.24
N PRO A 78 23.79 8.02 -4.29
CA PRO A 78 23.17 9.26 -4.70
C PRO A 78 22.69 9.20 -6.15
N ASP A 79 21.48 8.68 -6.37
CA ASP A 79 20.82 8.71 -7.66
C ASP A 79 20.15 10.07 -7.88
N VAL A 80 20.18 10.56 -9.12
CA VAL A 80 19.52 11.79 -9.57
C VAL A 80 18.00 11.70 -9.37
N THR A 81 17.44 10.49 -9.26
CA THR A 81 16.00 10.27 -9.05
C THR A 81 15.53 10.61 -7.63
N VAL A 82 16.44 10.67 -6.66
CA VAL A 82 16.10 10.93 -5.25
C VAL A 82 16.23 12.44 -4.94
N PRO A 83 15.26 13.07 -4.24
CA PRO A 83 15.31 14.51 -3.96
C PRO A 83 16.53 14.91 -3.12
N ASN A 84 17.26 15.95 -3.53
CA ASN A 84 18.43 16.41 -2.78
C ASN A 84 18.10 17.08 -1.44
N LYS A 85 16.83 17.40 -1.18
CA LYS A 85 16.40 18.03 0.07
C LYS A 85 14.98 17.63 0.43
N MET A 86 14.74 17.39 1.71
CA MET A 86 13.42 17.34 2.31
C MET A 86 13.20 18.50 3.27
N LEU A 87 12.02 19.11 3.18
CA LEU A 87 11.59 20.13 4.12
C LEU A 87 11.48 19.51 5.52
N ASN A 88 11.97 20.23 6.53
CA ASN A 88 11.87 19.85 7.95
C ASN A 88 12.49 18.48 8.33
N ASN A 89 13.40 17.94 7.51
CA ASN A 89 14.17 16.75 7.86
C ASN A 89 15.67 17.03 7.76
N HIS A 90 16.24 17.54 8.85
CA HIS A 90 17.67 17.86 8.89
C HIS A 90 18.55 16.61 8.72
N ALA A 91 18.17 15.50 9.37
CA ALA A 91 18.90 14.24 9.34
C ALA A 91 19.09 13.71 7.91
N TYR A 92 17.99 13.64 7.15
CA TYR A 92 18.03 13.25 5.74
C TYR A 92 18.87 14.20 4.90
N ASN A 93 18.72 15.51 5.10
CA ASN A 93 19.48 16.50 4.35
C ASN A 93 20.98 16.40 4.62
N MET A 94 21.37 16.06 5.86
CA MET A 94 22.78 15.82 6.22
C MET A 94 23.28 14.50 5.64
N ALA A 95 22.50 13.42 5.70
CA ALA A 95 22.85 12.14 5.08
C ALA A 95 23.04 12.29 3.56
N ARG A 96 22.11 12.97 2.88
CA ARG A 96 22.21 13.29 1.45
C ARG A 96 23.48 14.08 1.15
N LYS A 97 23.74 15.13 1.93
CA LYS A 97 24.93 15.97 1.79
C LYS A 97 26.21 15.16 2.00
N ALA A 98 26.23 14.19 2.92
CA ALA A 98 27.38 13.31 3.10
C ALA A 98 27.73 12.55 1.81
N HIS A 99 26.73 12.05 1.08
CA HIS A 99 26.94 11.43 -0.23
C HIS A 99 27.49 12.39 -1.28
N ASP A 100 27.08 13.67 -1.29
CA ASP A 100 27.66 14.69 -2.19
C ASP A 100 29.16 14.91 -1.92
N TYR A 101 29.61 14.64 -0.69
CA TYR A 101 31.02 14.67 -0.28
C TYR A 101 31.70 13.29 -0.37
N LEU A 102 31.07 12.32 -1.05
CA LEU A 102 31.57 10.95 -1.24
C LEU A 102 31.78 10.16 0.06
N PHE A 103 31.18 10.57 1.17
CA PHE A 103 31.12 9.73 2.36
C PHE A 103 30.25 8.51 2.08
N LYS A 104 30.76 7.34 2.46
CA LYS A 104 30.02 6.08 2.44
C LYS A 104 29.65 5.72 3.87
N PHE A 105 28.36 5.53 4.11
CA PHE A 105 27.90 4.95 5.37
C PHE A 105 28.26 3.47 5.36
N HIS A 106 28.81 2.99 6.47
CA HIS A 106 28.91 1.56 6.70
C HIS A 106 27.54 1.05 7.14
N PRO A 107 27.17 -0.20 6.79
CA PRO A 107 25.92 -0.78 7.25
C PRO A 107 25.89 -0.75 8.77
N LEU A 108 24.83 -0.16 9.34
CA LEU A 108 24.52 -0.36 10.76
C LEU A 108 24.24 -1.86 10.98
N THR A 109 24.48 -2.38 12.17
CA THR A 109 24.12 -3.78 12.53
C THR A 109 22.64 -4.07 12.22
N GLU A 110 21.77 -3.05 12.35
CA GLU A 110 20.33 -3.09 12.07
C GLU A 110 19.98 -2.75 10.62
N SER A 111 20.93 -2.50 9.73
CA SER A 111 20.65 -1.98 8.38
C SER A 111 19.82 -2.94 7.52
N GLU A 112 19.91 -4.25 7.78
CA GLU A 112 19.07 -5.26 7.15
C GLU A 112 17.60 -5.17 7.60
N GLU A 113 17.35 -4.78 8.85
CA GLU A 113 16.00 -4.55 9.39
C GLU A 113 15.31 -3.32 8.79
N TRP A 114 16.08 -2.45 8.13
CA TRP A 114 15.54 -1.27 7.44
C TRP A 114 15.10 -1.60 6.02
N ASN A 115 15.50 -2.76 5.48
CA ASN A 115 15.05 -3.18 4.17
C ASN A 115 13.58 -3.62 4.24
N ILE A 116 12.79 -3.12 3.31
CA ILE A 116 11.42 -3.61 3.10
C ILE A 116 11.57 -4.89 2.28
N PRO A 117 11.24 -6.09 2.81
CA PRO A 117 11.40 -7.34 2.07
C PRO A 117 10.52 -7.30 0.81
N ILE A 118 11.08 -7.60 -0.37
CA ILE A 118 10.34 -7.49 -1.63
C ILE A 118 10.46 -8.80 -2.40
N ILE A 119 9.31 -9.38 -2.76
CA ILE A 119 9.22 -10.52 -3.69
C ILE A 119 9.00 -10.01 -5.14
N SER A 120 8.80 -8.70 -5.33
CA SER A 120 8.44 -8.08 -6.62
C SER A 120 9.25 -6.81 -6.90
N PRO A 121 9.20 -6.23 -8.12
CA PRO A 121 9.83 -4.96 -8.40
C PRO A 121 9.28 -3.87 -7.47
N ASN A 122 10.16 -3.05 -6.88
CA ASN A 122 9.72 -1.89 -6.13
C ASN A 122 9.03 -0.87 -7.06
N MET A 123 8.19 -0.01 -6.48
CA MET A 123 7.41 0.99 -7.22
C MET A 123 8.29 1.91 -8.09
N ARG A 124 9.46 2.31 -7.56
CA ARG A 124 10.37 3.26 -8.22
C ARG A 124 10.99 2.64 -9.47
N ASP A 125 11.62 1.49 -9.33
CA ASP A 125 12.28 0.76 -10.41
C ASP A 125 11.28 0.37 -11.49
N PHE A 126 10.07 -0.05 -11.10
CA PHE A 126 9.01 -0.35 -12.04
C PHE A 126 8.63 0.87 -12.89
N ILE A 127 8.39 2.03 -12.28
CA ILE A 127 8.00 3.24 -13.01
C ILE A 127 9.11 3.73 -13.93
N TYR A 128 10.36 3.72 -13.47
CA TYR A 128 11.50 4.14 -14.29
C TYR A 128 11.75 3.19 -15.47
N LYS A 129 11.50 1.88 -15.29
CA LYS A 129 11.62 0.87 -16.35
C LYS A 129 10.45 0.86 -17.33
N GLN A 130 9.21 0.94 -16.85
CA GLN A 130 8.00 0.75 -17.66
C GLN A 130 7.46 2.03 -18.31
N ALA A 131 7.87 3.21 -17.84
CA ALA A 131 7.39 4.48 -18.39
C ALA A 131 8.54 5.37 -18.87
N PRO A 132 9.43 4.92 -19.78
CA PRO A 132 10.61 5.68 -20.19
C PRO A 132 10.25 7.08 -20.71
N GLU A 133 9.16 7.19 -21.45
CA GLU A 133 8.65 8.43 -22.08
C GLU A 133 8.11 9.47 -21.09
N LEU A 134 7.72 9.06 -19.88
CA LEU A 134 7.14 9.97 -18.89
C LEU A 134 8.22 10.94 -18.36
N GLN A 135 7.88 12.22 -18.25
CA GLN A 135 8.80 13.21 -17.68
C GLN A 135 9.18 12.82 -16.25
N LYS A 136 10.44 13.06 -15.87
CA LYS A 136 10.96 12.76 -14.53
C LYS A 136 10.10 13.35 -13.41
N LYS A 137 9.57 14.56 -13.59
CA LYS A 137 8.68 15.23 -12.62
C LYS A 137 7.41 14.42 -12.36
N ASP A 138 6.82 13.85 -13.40
CA ASP A 138 5.58 13.07 -13.30
C ASP A 138 5.85 11.68 -12.70
N LYS A 139 6.99 11.06 -13.03
CA LYS A 139 7.44 9.80 -12.41
C LYS A 139 7.55 9.97 -10.89
N GLU A 140 8.28 11.00 -10.45
CA GLU A 140 8.44 11.30 -9.02
C GLU A 140 7.12 11.69 -8.35
N LEU A 141 6.21 12.35 -9.06
CA LEU A 141 4.87 12.63 -8.54
C LEU A 141 4.10 11.34 -8.25
N ILE A 142 4.08 10.39 -9.20
CA ILE A 142 3.42 9.08 -9.04
C ILE A 142 4.04 8.34 -7.85
N ILE A 143 5.37 8.24 -7.79
CA ILE A 143 6.11 7.53 -6.73
C ILE A 143 5.75 8.08 -5.34
N ARG A 144 5.79 9.41 -5.18
CA ARG A 144 5.46 10.07 -3.91
C ARG A 144 3.99 9.89 -3.55
N LYS A 145 3.08 10.00 -4.52
CA LYS A 145 1.65 9.81 -4.26
C LYS A 145 1.33 8.37 -3.87
N ALA A 146 1.95 7.38 -4.51
CA ALA A 146 1.87 5.98 -4.12
C ALA A 146 2.37 5.76 -2.67
N ALA A 147 3.52 6.33 -2.31
CA ALA A 147 4.05 6.29 -0.95
C ALA A 147 3.09 6.92 0.08
N THR A 148 2.42 8.04 -0.26
CA THR A 148 1.42 8.62 0.66
C THR A 148 0.22 7.72 0.92
N LEU A 149 -0.02 6.71 0.09
CA LEU A 149 -1.06 5.70 0.25
C LEU A 149 -0.48 4.36 0.74
N SER A 150 0.74 4.37 1.29
CA SER A 150 1.43 3.17 1.79
C SER A 150 1.59 2.08 0.72
N ILE A 151 1.67 2.47 -0.56
CA ILE A 151 1.91 1.58 -1.69
C ILE A 151 3.40 1.63 -2.02
N HIS A 152 4.10 0.57 -1.64
CA HIS A 152 5.54 0.43 -1.84
C HIS A 152 5.91 -0.62 -2.89
N ARG A 153 4.97 -1.51 -3.19
CA ARG A 153 5.16 -2.65 -4.08
C ARG A 153 4.09 -2.66 -5.15
N ILE A 154 4.46 -3.06 -6.37
CA ILE A 154 3.52 -3.09 -7.48
C ILE A 154 2.44 -4.15 -7.28
N LEU A 155 2.79 -5.29 -6.68
CA LEU A 155 1.81 -6.35 -6.41
C LEU A 155 0.73 -5.94 -5.39
N GLN A 156 0.92 -4.89 -4.58
CA GLN A 156 -0.16 -4.35 -3.74
C GLN A 156 -1.30 -3.75 -4.58
N LEU A 157 -1.02 -3.37 -5.83
CA LEU A 157 -2.02 -2.86 -6.76
C LEU A 157 -2.80 -3.98 -7.45
N LEU A 158 -2.36 -5.23 -7.34
CA LEU A 158 -3.08 -6.39 -7.87
C LEU A 158 -3.94 -7.02 -6.77
N ASN A 159 -5.03 -7.64 -7.19
CA ASN A 159 -5.84 -8.48 -6.32
C ASN A 159 -5.14 -9.80 -5.98
N TYR A 160 -5.79 -10.61 -5.15
CA TYR A 160 -5.24 -11.85 -4.61
C TYR A 160 -4.90 -12.90 -5.70
N ASP A 161 -5.70 -12.99 -6.76
CA ASP A 161 -5.52 -13.91 -7.89
C ASP A 161 -4.72 -13.28 -9.05
N ALA A 162 -4.17 -12.08 -8.85
CA ALA A 162 -3.43 -11.30 -9.86
C ALA A 162 -4.17 -11.09 -11.19
N SER A 163 -5.50 -11.23 -11.18
CA SER A 163 -6.36 -11.11 -12.35
C SER A 163 -6.72 -9.67 -12.65
N ASN A 164 -6.90 -8.84 -11.61
CA ASN A 164 -7.35 -7.46 -11.72
C ASN A 164 -6.57 -6.52 -10.79
N THR A 165 -6.67 -5.22 -11.08
CA THR A 165 -6.10 -4.17 -10.23
C THR A 165 -7.08 -3.70 -9.15
N VAL A 166 -6.57 -3.30 -7.99
CA VAL A 166 -7.34 -2.64 -6.94
C VAL A 166 -7.77 -1.23 -7.38
N THR A 167 -8.95 -0.81 -6.93
CA THR A 167 -9.49 0.53 -7.23
C THR A 167 -8.90 1.60 -6.30
N CYS A 168 -8.84 2.86 -6.77
CA CYS A 168 -8.34 3.99 -5.98
C CYS A 168 -9.07 4.14 -4.64
N GLN A 169 -10.40 4.01 -4.68
CA GLN A 169 -11.22 4.12 -3.49
C GLN A 169 -10.95 2.97 -2.49
N GLN A 170 -10.62 1.76 -2.94
CA GLN A 170 -10.23 0.66 -2.03
C GLN A 170 -8.91 0.94 -1.31
N ILE A 171 -7.92 1.48 -2.03
CA ILE A 171 -6.68 1.92 -1.39
C ILE A 171 -6.95 3.02 -0.37
N CYS A 172 -7.86 3.95 -0.66
CA CYS A 172 -8.24 4.98 0.30
C CYS A 172 -8.94 4.39 1.54
N ASP A 173 -9.87 3.47 1.37
CA ASP A 173 -10.55 2.80 2.49
C ASP A 173 -9.54 2.02 3.35
N PHE A 174 -8.61 1.30 2.72
CA PHE A 174 -7.51 0.61 3.42
C PHE A 174 -6.65 1.58 4.24
N ASN A 175 -6.32 2.75 3.68
CA ASN A 175 -5.56 3.79 4.38
C ASN A 175 -6.42 4.67 5.31
N ARG A 176 -7.70 4.31 5.56
CA ARG A 176 -8.65 5.10 6.35
C ARG A 176 -8.79 6.56 5.88
N ARG A 177 -8.69 6.79 4.58
CA ARG A 177 -8.83 8.10 3.94
C ARG A 177 -10.18 8.24 3.27
N GLN A 178 -10.74 9.45 3.31
CA GLN A 178 -11.90 9.77 2.50
C GLN A 178 -11.50 9.76 1.03
N ALA A 179 -12.05 8.82 0.25
CA ALA A 179 -12.03 8.97 -1.20
C ALA A 179 -13.31 9.70 -1.63
N ARG A 180 -13.14 11.01 -1.85
CA ARG A 180 -14.14 11.90 -2.43
C ARG A 180 -13.58 12.44 -3.74
N GLY A 181 -14.40 12.46 -4.78
CA GLY A 181 -14.07 13.06 -6.08
C GLY A 181 -13.58 12.06 -7.13
N ARG A 182 -13.13 12.61 -8.27
CA ARG A 182 -12.68 11.86 -9.44
C ARG A 182 -11.35 11.16 -9.17
N THR A 183 -11.18 9.95 -9.69
CA THR A 183 -9.90 9.23 -9.69
C THR A 183 -8.80 10.13 -10.26
N LEU A 184 -7.71 10.28 -9.51
CA LEU A 184 -6.62 11.18 -9.87
C LEU A 184 -5.85 10.64 -11.08
N LYS A 185 -5.45 11.54 -12.00
CA LYS A 185 -4.77 11.19 -13.26
C LYS A 185 -3.53 10.30 -13.05
N TRP A 186 -2.71 10.62 -12.04
CA TRP A 186 -1.50 9.86 -11.71
C TRP A 186 -1.80 8.38 -11.40
N PHE A 187 -2.95 8.09 -10.79
CA PHE A 187 -3.34 6.74 -10.41
C PHE A 187 -3.83 5.95 -11.63
N VAL A 188 -4.58 6.61 -12.51
CA VAL A 188 -5.00 6.01 -13.80
C VAL A 188 -3.77 5.63 -14.63
N THR A 189 -2.80 6.53 -14.73
CA THR A 189 -1.53 6.26 -15.43
C THR A 189 -0.76 5.10 -14.80
N LEU A 190 -0.73 5.01 -13.47
CA LEU A 190 -0.07 3.90 -12.79
C LEU A 190 -0.77 2.56 -13.07
N LEU A 191 -2.10 2.52 -13.00
CA LEU A 191 -2.86 1.31 -13.28
C LEU A 191 -2.71 0.86 -14.74
N SER A 192 -2.71 1.78 -15.70
CA SER A 192 -2.50 1.42 -17.10
C SER A 192 -1.13 0.77 -17.32
N LEU A 193 -0.08 1.27 -16.67
CA LEU A 193 1.26 0.66 -16.73
C LEU A 193 1.30 -0.75 -16.12
N VAL A 194 0.58 -0.95 -15.01
CA VAL A 194 0.45 -2.26 -14.36
C VAL A 194 -0.29 -3.25 -15.25
N GLN A 195 -1.40 -2.83 -15.87
CA GLN A 195 -2.18 -3.68 -16.78
C GLN A 195 -1.39 -4.07 -18.05
N GLN A 196 -0.51 -3.19 -18.53
CA GLN A 196 0.37 -3.44 -19.68
C GLN A 196 1.58 -4.33 -19.35
N SER A 197 1.76 -4.75 -18.10
CA SER A 197 2.92 -5.52 -17.64
C SER A 197 2.56 -6.97 -17.30
N PRO A 198 2.42 -7.87 -18.30
CA PRO A 198 2.01 -9.27 -18.07
C PRO A 198 2.99 -10.05 -17.18
N GLN A 199 4.29 -9.69 -17.23
CA GLN A 199 5.36 -10.23 -16.39
C GLN A 199 5.10 -10.13 -14.87
N LEU A 200 4.16 -9.25 -14.43
CA LEU A 200 3.80 -9.15 -13.02
C LEU A 200 3.11 -10.42 -12.51
N LYS A 201 2.42 -11.15 -13.38
CA LYS A 201 1.75 -12.42 -13.02
C LYS A 201 2.75 -13.50 -12.65
N ASP A 202 3.96 -13.48 -13.22
CA ASP A 202 4.99 -14.48 -12.91
C ASP A 202 5.49 -14.37 -11.47
N PHE A 203 5.51 -13.16 -10.90
CA PHE A 203 5.84 -12.97 -9.47
C PHE A 203 4.76 -13.52 -8.52
N CYS A 204 3.54 -13.78 -9.01
CA CYS A 204 2.46 -14.38 -8.23
C CYS A 204 2.44 -15.92 -8.30
N LYS A 205 3.30 -16.54 -9.12
CA LYS A 205 3.46 -18.00 -9.21
C LYS A 205 4.31 -18.58 -8.08
N ILE A 206 5.19 -17.77 -7.47
CA ILE A 206 6.36 -18.24 -6.71
C ILE A 206 6.05 -18.74 -5.28
N SER A 207 4.79 -18.77 -4.80
CA SER A 207 4.53 -19.15 -3.40
C SER A 207 3.96 -20.56 -3.16
N VAL A 208 4.02 -21.48 -4.13
CA VAL A 208 3.56 -22.88 -3.94
C VAL A 208 4.64 -23.92 -4.31
N GLU A 209 5.92 -23.58 -4.24
CA GLU A 209 6.96 -24.60 -4.23
C GLU A 209 7.63 -24.68 -2.87
N SER A 210 7.38 -25.81 -2.21
CA SER A 210 8.22 -26.52 -1.23
C SER A 210 7.66 -26.65 0.20
N VAL A 211 6.68 -27.55 0.39
CA VAL A 211 6.79 -28.57 1.44
C VAL A 211 6.32 -29.90 0.84
N ASN A 212 7.29 -30.76 0.55
CA ASN A 212 7.20 -32.17 0.16
C ASN A 212 5.82 -32.84 0.27
N SER A 213 5.27 -33.29 -0.86
CA SER A 213 4.85 -34.69 -0.98
C SER A 213 4.66 -35.05 -2.45
N GLU A 214 5.34 -36.10 -2.89
CA GLU A 214 4.98 -36.84 -4.08
C GLU A 214 3.54 -37.34 -3.91
N SER A 215 2.58 -36.73 -4.59
CA SER A 215 1.38 -37.45 -4.98
C SER A 215 0.85 -36.90 -6.30
N LYS A 216 1.02 -37.73 -7.34
CA LYS A 216 0.37 -37.59 -8.63
C LYS A 216 -1.14 -37.71 -8.44
N SER A 217 -1.92 -36.70 -8.85
CA SER A 217 -3.07 -36.89 -9.73
C SER A 217 -3.79 -35.58 -10.04
N GLY A 218 -4.01 -35.32 -11.34
CA GLY A 218 -5.21 -34.66 -11.86
C GLY A 218 -5.29 -33.13 -11.82
N MET A 219 -4.90 -32.49 -12.93
CA MET A 219 -5.26 -31.11 -13.30
C MET A 219 -4.79 -30.02 -12.31
N ASP A 220 -3.48 -29.82 -12.22
CA ASP A 220 -2.89 -28.64 -11.60
C ASP A 220 -3.18 -27.40 -12.49
N ARG A 221 -4.36 -26.80 -12.32
CA ARG A 221 -4.53 -25.38 -12.66
C ARG A 221 -3.60 -24.61 -11.74
N GLU A 222 -2.47 -24.14 -12.25
CA GLU A 222 -1.59 -23.21 -11.54
C GLU A 222 -2.41 -22.03 -10.98
N PHE A 223 -2.60 -22.01 -9.67
CA PHE A 223 -3.31 -20.92 -8.99
C PHE A 223 -2.30 -19.80 -8.70
N LEU A 224 -2.47 -18.64 -9.33
CA LEU A 224 -1.71 -17.43 -9.00
C LEU A 224 -2.14 -16.90 -7.64
N ILE A 225 -1.19 -16.72 -6.72
CA ILE A 225 -1.46 -16.23 -5.37
C ILE A 225 -0.57 -15.04 -5.06
N ASN A 226 -1.21 -13.88 -4.94
CA ASN A 226 -0.55 -12.64 -4.57
C ASN A 226 -0.63 -12.43 -3.06
N LEU A 227 0.40 -12.91 -2.34
CA LEU A 227 0.56 -12.71 -0.90
C LEU A 227 0.72 -11.24 -0.49
N GLN A 228 1.01 -10.35 -1.45
CA GLN A 228 1.23 -8.92 -1.22
C GLN A 228 0.00 -8.07 -1.55
N ALA A 229 -1.11 -8.70 -1.97
CA ALA A 229 -2.36 -8.01 -2.22
C ALA A 229 -2.87 -7.32 -0.94
N ILE A 230 -3.45 -6.13 -1.10
CA ILE A 230 -4.07 -5.42 0.02
C ILE A 230 -5.30 -6.22 0.48
N LYS A 231 -5.26 -6.70 1.73
CA LYS A 231 -6.39 -7.38 2.37
C LYS A 231 -7.39 -6.34 2.86
N MET A 232 -8.60 -6.40 2.32
CA MET A 232 -9.67 -5.49 2.72
C MET A 232 -10.24 -5.94 4.06
N THR A 233 -10.42 -5.00 4.99
CA THR A 233 -11.05 -5.32 6.28
C THR A 233 -12.52 -5.67 6.03
N LYS A 234 -12.88 -6.93 6.28
CA LYS A 234 -14.27 -7.41 6.14
C LYS A 234 -15.14 -6.70 7.17
N LYS A 235 -16.12 -5.94 6.68
CA LYS A 235 -17.11 -5.29 7.53
C LYS A 235 -18.27 -6.23 7.75
N VAL A 236 -18.53 -6.58 9.00
CA VAL A 236 -19.67 -7.42 9.37
C VAL A 236 -20.98 -6.63 9.16
N PRO A 237 -22.06 -7.25 8.66
CA PRO A 237 -23.35 -6.58 8.51
C PRO A 237 -23.89 -6.01 9.81
N SER A 238 -24.65 -4.92 9.69
CA SER A 238 -25.27 -4.29 10.85
C SER A 238 -26.29 -5.22 11.52
N THR A 239 -26.50 -5.11 12.81
CA THR A 239 -27.61 -5.80 13.52
C THR A 239 -28.95 -5.10 13.33
N ASP A 240 -28.96 -3.86 12.81
CA ASP A 240 -30.19 -3.10 12.54
C ASP A 240 -31.03 -3.78 11.45
N GLY A 241 -32.22 -4.23 11.84
CA GLY A 241 -33.19 -4.93 10.99
C GLY A 241 -33.71 -4.11 9.80
N ARG A 242 -33.59 -2.77 9.84
CA ARG A 242 -33.98 -1.86 8.76
C ARG A 242 -32.99 -1.88 7.60
N LYS A 243 -31.71 -2.19 7.87
CA LYS A 243 -30.66 -2.23 6.84
C LYS A 243 -30.68 -3.55 6.09
N LYS A 244 -30.87 -3.50 4.77
CA LYS A 244 -30.90 -4.65 3.84
C LYS A 244 -29.63 -4.68 2.99
N GLU A 245 -28.51 -4.85 3.68
CA GLU A 245 -27.17 -4.79 3.11
C GLU A 245 -26.94 -5.94 2.11
N PHE A 246 -26.18 -5.66 1.06
CA PHE A 246 -25.60 -6.72 0.24
C PHE A 246 -24.39 -7.29 0.94
N VAL A 247 -24.28 -8.60 0.92
CA VAL A 247 -23.24 -9.35 1.60
C VAL A 247 -22.74 -10.48 0.72
N TYR A 248 -21.54 -10.95 1.00
CA TYR A 248 -21.02 -12.18 0.43
C TYR A 248 -20.51 -13.10 1.54
N THR A 249 -20.50 -14.38 1.22
CA THR A 249 -19.87 -15.42 2.01
C THR A 249 -19.21 -16.42 1.06
N GLN A 250 -18.41 -17.32 1.61
CA GLN A 250 -17.78 -18.36 0.83
C GLN A 250 -18.27 -19.71 1.32
N GLN A 251 -18.75 -20.53 0.39
CA GLN A 251 -19.23 -21.87 0.66
C GLN A 251 -18.59 -22.81 -0.36
N ASP A 252 -17.91 -23.86 0.11
CA ASP A 252 -17.29 -24.89 -0.76
C ASP A 252 -16.45 -24.26 -1.89
N HIS A 253 -15.60 -23.30 -1.50
CA HIS A 253 -14.77 -22.46 -2.38
C HIS A 253 -15.51 -21.56 -3.37
N THR A 254 -16.84 -21.62 -3.41
CA THR A 254 -17.68 -20.78 -4.27
C THR A 254 -18.07 -19.50 -3.55
N LEU A 255 -17.95 -18.38 -4.26
CA LEU A 255 -18.41 -17.08 -3.78
C LEU A 255 -19.94 -17.02 -3.85
N VAL A 256 -20.58 -16.87 -2.69
CA VAL A 256 -22.04 -16.75 -2.57
C VAL A 256 -22.37 -15.30 -2.27
N ILE A 257 -23.06 -14.63 -3.20
CA ILE A 257 -23.49 -13.24 -3.06
C ILE A 257 -24.98 -13.20 -2.74
N GLY A 258 -25.37 -12.31 -1.82
CA GLY A 258 -26.78 -12.13 -1.50
C GLY A 258 -27.13 -10.79 -0.90
N GLN A 259 -28.43 -10.49 -0.87
CA GLN A 259 -28.97 -9.33 -0.19
C GLN A 259 -29.70 -9.78 1.08
N ILE A 260 -29.39 -9.18 2.23
CA ILE A 260 -30.10 -9.47 3.47
C ILE A 260 -31.55 -9.00 3.33
N ASN A 261 -32.49 -9.94 3.47
CA ASN A 261 -33.92 -9.65 3.47
C ASN A 261 -34.48 -9.57 4.90
N LYS A 262 -34.06 -10.46 5.81
CA LYS A 262 -34.51 -10.47 7.21
C LYS A 262 -33.34 -10.77 8.14
N LYS A 263 -33.24 -10.02 9.24
CA LYS A 263 -32.27 -10.25 10.30
C LYS A 263 -32.99 -10.84 11.51
N ASN A 264 -32.63 -12.05 11.92
CA ASN A 264 -33.21 -12.67 13.10
C ASN A 264 -32.33 -12.41 14.33
N GLN A 265 -32.95 -12.33 15.50
CA GLN A 265 -32.25 -12.13 16.79
C GLN A 265 -31.33 -13.30 17.15
N SER A 266 -31.56 -14.49 16.58
CA SER A 266 -30.72 -15.68 16.74
C SER A 266 -29.36 -15.60 16.03
N GLY A 267 -29.02 -14.46 15.42
CA GLY A 267 -27.79 -14.29 14.63
C GLY A 267 -27.87 -14.91 13.24
N LYS A 268 -28.98 -15.59 12.87
CA LYS A 268 -29.20 -16.08 11.50
C LYS A 268 -29.92 -15.02 10.66
N HIS A 269 -29.40 -14.73 9.47
CA HIS A 269 -29.97 -13.76 8.54
C HIS A 269 -30.47 -14.47 7.31
N THR A 270 -31.71 -14.15 6.92
CA THR A 270 -32.30 -14.60 5.67
C THR A 270 -31.81 -13.72 4.54
N MET A 271 -31.17 -14.34 3.57
CA MET A 271 -30.57 -13.72 2.41
C MET A 271 -31.30 -14.14 1.14
N GLN A 272 -31.47 -13.19 0.23
CA GLN A 272 -31.81 -13.46 -1.15
C GLN A 272 -30.53 -13.71 -1.94
N TYR A 273 -30.48 -14.79 -2.71
CA TYR A 273 -29.33 -15.15 -3.52
C TYR A 273 -29.26 -14.37 -4.84
N TRP A 274 -28.04 -14.01 -5.22
CA TRP A 274 -27.72 -13.34 -6.48
C TRP A 274 -26.60 -14.11 -7.18
N THR A 275 -26.77 -14.35 -8.47
CA THR A 275 -25.81 -15.09 -9.32
C THR A 275 -24.95 -14.11 -10.11
N THR A 276 -23.67 -14.46 -10.29
CA THR A 276 -22.81 -13.83 -11.28
C THR A 276 -23.13 -14.44 -12.65
N ASN A 277 -23.35 -13.62 -13.68
CA ASN A 277 -23.53 -14.15 -15.03
C ASN A 277 -22.19 -14.77 -15.49
N VAL A 278 -22.21 -16.05 -15.88
CA VAL A 278 -20.99 -16.82 -16.17
C VAL A 278 -20.36 -16.39 -17.50
N ASP A 279 -21.12 -15.71 -18.37
CA ASP A 279 -20.67 -15.28 -19.70
C ASP A 279 -20.10 -13.84 -19.73
N ASP A 280 -20.36 -13.01 -18.71
CA ASP A 280 -19.92 -11.60 -18.63
C ASP A 280 -18.94 -11.37 -17.47
N GLN A 281 -17.98 -12.29 -17.28
CA GLN A 281 -17.30 -12.43 -15.98
C GLN A 281 -16.55 -11.20 -15.47
N ARG A 282 -16.20 -10.21 -16.30
CA ARG A 282 -15.73 -8.88 -15.89
C ARG A 282 -15.74 -7.98 -17.12
N ASP A 283 -16.33 -6.79 -17.01
CA ASP A 283 -15.92 -5.69 -17.90
C ASP A 283 -14.42 -5.44 -17.70
N ASP A 284 -13.69 -4.91 -18.70
CA ASP A 284 -12.25 -4.55 -18.63
C ASP A 284 -11.86 -3.69 -17.40
N ASN A 285 -12.85 -3.12 -16.71
CA ASN A 285 -12.72 -2.33 -15.49
C ASN A 285 -12.83 -3.14 -14.17
N GLY A 286 -12.96 -4.46 -14.22
CA GLY A 286 -13.01 -5.33 -13.02
C GLY A 286 -14.33 -5.24 -12.22
N VAL A 287 -15.44 -4.88 -12.88
CA VAL A 287 -16.78 -4.81 -12.28
C VAL A 287 -17.44 -6.18 -12.32
N ILE A 288 -18.00 -6.64 -11.20
CA ILE A 288 -18.75 -7.90 -11.13
C ILE A 288 -20.23 -7.59 -11.33
N ILE A 289 -20.83 -8.13 -12.39
CA ILE A 289 -22.25 -8.01 -12.65
C ILE A 289 -22.98 -9.18 -11.98
N ILE A 290 -23.98 -8.86 -11.15
CA ILE A 290 -24.82 -9.84 -10.49
C ILE A 290 -26.28 -9.66 -10.89
N GLN A 291 -27.00 -10.78 -10.98
CA GLN A 291 -28.42 -10.81 -11.27
C GLN A 291 -29.16 -11.56 -10.17
N ARG A 292 -30.41 -11.17 -9.94
CA ARG A 292 -31.27 -11.84 -8.97
C ARG A 292 -31.54 -13.26 -9.43
N CYS A 293 -31.27 -14.23 -8.57
CA CYS A 293 -31.49 -15.63 -8.91
C CYS A 293 -32.99 -15.96 -8.93
N SER A 294 -33.44 -16.54 -10.05
CA SER A 294 -34.83 -16.97 -10.29
C SER A 294 -35.17 -18.31 -9.64
N SER A 295 -34.22 -19.25 -9.58
CA SER A 295 -34.35 -20.52 -8.84
C SER A 295 -33.01 -21.25 -8.77
N CYS A 296 -32.55 -21.61 -7.57
CA CYS A 296 -31.29 -22.31 -7.37
C CYS A 296 -31.37 -23.40 -6.31
N ALA A 297 -30.41 -24.32 -6.31
CA ALA A 297 -30.29 -25.39 -5.31
C ALA A 297 -30.12 -24.84 -3.88
N LEU A 298 -29.64 -23.61 -3.73
CA LEU A 298 -29.54 -22.93 -2.43
C LEU A 298 -30.89 -22.44 -1.89
N ASN A 299 -32.01 -22.59 -2.61
CA ASN A 299 -33.31 -22.12 -2.15
C ASN A 299 -33.83 -23.00 -1.00
N ASP A 300 -33.92 -22.43 0.19
CA ASP A 300 -34.55 -23.08 1.33
C ASP A 300 -36.08 -22.95 1.23
N LYS A 301 -36.74 -24.05 0.81
CA LYS A 301 -38.21 -24.15 0.70
C LYS A 301 -38.94 -23.89 2.02
N ARG A 302 -38.27 -24.00 3.18
CA ARG A 302 -38.86 -23.68 4.50
C ARG A 302 -38.96 -22.18 4.73
N VAL A 303 -38.11 -21.42 4.06
CA VAL A 303 -38.03 -19.95 4.16
C VAL A 303 -38.84 -19.29 3.05
N ASN A 304 -38.80 -19.84 1.84
CA ASN A 304 -39.52 -19.30 0.69
C ASN A 304 -40.94 -19.87 0.58
N LYS A 305 -41.93 -19.12 1.09
CA LYS A 305 -43.37 -19.47 1.03
C LYS A 305 -44.08 -18.97 -0.25
N GLY A 306 -43.47 -19.16 -1.43
CA GLY A 306 -44.13 -18.93 -2.73
C GLY A 306 -43.67 -17.70 -3.53
N SER A 307 -42.44 -17.21 -3.33
CA SER A 307 -41.90 -16.08 -4.09
C SER A 307 -40.88 -16.51 -5.16
N HIS A 308 -40.82 -15.76 -6.28
CA HIS A 308 -39.94 -15.97 -7.44
C HIS A 308 -38.44 -15.71 -7.17
N GLY A 309 -37.98 -15.78 -5.92
CA GLY A 309 -36.58 -15.52 -5.55
C GLY A 309 -35.96 -16.67 -4.76
N CYS A 310 -34.67 -16.93 -4.94
CA CYS A 310 -33.92 -17.93 -4.16
C CYS A 310 -33.55 -17.34 -2.78
N TYR A 311 -34.00 -17.94 -1.66
CA TYR A 311 -33.71 -17.46 -0.30
C TYR A 311 -33.07 -18.54 0.58
N PHE A 312 -32.14 -18.15 1.44
CA PHE A 312 -31.45 -19.05 2.37
C PHE A 312 -31.03 -18.34 3.65
N ASN A 313 -30.71 -19.10 4.70
CA ASN A 313 -30.24 -18.55 5.98
C ASN A 313 -28.73 -18.73 6.15
N ARG A 314 -28.05 -17.70 6.67
CA ARG A 314 -26.63 -17.76 7.07
C ARG A 314 -26.38 -17.09 8.40
N ASN A 315 -25.33 -17.51 9.11
CA ASN A 315 -24.95 -16.86 10.35
C ASN A 315 -24.32 -15.50 10.07
N HIS A 316 -24.62 -14.52 10.91
CA HIS A 316 -24.13 -13.15 10.84
C HIS A 316 -22.60 -13.05 10.84
N SER A 317 -21.92 -13.92 11.59
CA SER A 317 -20.45 -14.00 11.68
C SER A 317 -19.77 -14.36 10.36
N ASP A 318 -20.50 -15.05 9.47
CA ASP A 318 -19.95 -15.62 8.24
C ASP A 318 -20.13 -14.67 7.04
N LEU A 319 -20.70 -13.49 7.29
CA LEU A 319 -21.09 -12.52 6.27
C LEU A 319 -20.15 -11.31 6.26
N ALA A 320 -19.75 -10.90 5.07
CA ALA A 320 -19.03 -9.67 4.83
C ALA A 320 -19.87 -8.72 3.94
N CYS A 321 -19.96 -7.45 4.32
CA CYS A 321 -20.69 -6.44 3.56
C CYS A 321 -20.01 -6.12 2.24
N ILE A 322 -20.85 -5.97 1.21
CA ILE A 322 -20.49 -5.35 -0.06
C ILE A 322 -20.89 -3.89 0.05
N ASN A 323 -19.91 -3.00 0.06
CA ASN A 323 -20.17 -1.58 0.28
C ASN A 323 -20.51 -0.86 -1.03
N ARG A 324 -20.02 -1.34 -2.17
CA ARG A 324 -20.13 -0.65 -3.46
C ARG A 324 -20.91 -1.45 -4.47
N ILE A 325 -22.23 -1.34 -4.32
CA ILE A 325 -23.19 -1.92 -5.23
C ILE A 325 -24.08 -0.84 -5.85
N SER A 326 -24.25 -0.87 -7.17
CA SER A 326 -25.11 0.05 -7.90
C SER A 326 -26.12 -0.68 -8.78
N SER A 327 -27.32 -0.10 -8.95
CA SER A 327 -28.29 -0.57 -9.93
C SER A 327 -27.79 -0.31 -11.35
N CYS A 328 -27.87 -1.31 -12.22
CA CYS A 328 -27.65 -1.11 -13.65
C CYS A 328 -28.89 -0.42 -14.24
N LYS A 329 -28.71 0.76 -14.86
CA LYS A 329 -29.84 1.61 -15.30
C LYS A 329 -30.73 0.95 -16.36
N ASN A 330 -30.20 -0.01 -17.11
CA ASN A 330 -30.85 -0.56 -18.31
C ASN A 330 -31.31 -2.01 -18.15
N ILE A 331 -31.02 -2.67 -17.02
CA ILE A 331 -31.39 -4.08 -16.81
C ILE A 331 -32.02 -4.24 -15.42
N PRO A 332 -33.34 -4.47 -15.32
CA PRO A 332 -33.99 -4.70 -14.04
C PRO A 332 -33.39 -5.94 -13.35
N ASN A 333 -33.40 -5.95 -12.02
CA ASN A 333 -32.83 -7.04 -11.21
C ASN A 333 -31.33 -7.35 -11.45
N THR A 334 -30.59 -6.39 -12.02
CA THR A 334 -29.14 -6.48 -12.20
C THR A 334 -28.44 -5.40 -11.38
N LYS A 335 -27.35 -5.78 -10.73
CA LYS A 335 -26.49 -4.88 -9.96
C LYS A 335 -25.04 -5.02 -10.42
N SER A 336 -24.29 -3.95 -10.28
CA SER A 336 -22.84 -3.92 -10.48
C SER A 336 -22.14 -3.77 -9.13
N ILE A 337 -21.19 -4.66 -8.86
CA ILE A 337 -20.30 -4.60 -7.71
C ILE A 337 -18.96 -4.07 -8.19
N LYS A 338 -18.48 -3.01 -7.53
CA LYS A 338 -17.17 -2.40 -7.80
C LYS A 338 -16.13 -2.73 -6.72
N ASP A 339 -16.50 -3.58 -5.77
CA ASP A 339 -15.59 -4.10 -4.75
C ASP A 339 -14.86 -5.34 -5.28
N VAL A 340 -13.56 -5.43 -5.01
CA VAL A 340 -12.78 -6.67 -5.17
C VAL A 340 -13.12 -7.57 -4.00
N LEU A 341 -13.75 -8.70 -4.29
CA LEU A 341 -14.12 -9.70 -3.31
C LEU A 341 -12.96 -10.69 -3.14
N GLU A 342 -12.58 -10.99 -1.91
CA GLU A 342 -11.62 -12.06 -1.63
C GLU A 342 -12.27 -13.41 -1.97
N ILE A 343 -11.96 -13.95 -3.15
CA ILE A 343 -12.33 -15.31 -3.53
C ILE A 343 -11.18 -16.22 -3.04
N ARG A 344 -11.36 -16.94 -1.93
CA ARG A 344 -10.34 -17.93 -1.51
C ARG A 344 -10.45 -19.17 -2.39
N ASN A 345 -9.98 -19.12 -3.61
CA ASN A 345 -9.79 -20.32 -4.43
C ASN A 345 -8.49 -21.02 -4.02
N CYS A 346 -8.40 -21.48 -2.76
CA CYS A 346 -7.31 -22.38 -2.34
C CYS A 346 -7.90 -23.55 -1.55
N PRO A 347 -7.62 -24.80 -1.97
CA PRO A 347 -8.09 -26.00 -1.28
C PRO A 347 -7.33 -26.33 0.01
N GLU A 348 -6.23 -25.64 0.35
CA GLU A 348 -5.40 -26.03 1.50
C GLU A 348 -5.14 -24.91 2.51
N LYS A 349 -4.98 -25.32 3.77
CA LYS A 349 -4.56 -24.46 4.90
C LYS A 349 -3.19 -23.88 4.58
N GLN A 350 -3.18 -22.65 4.06
CA GLN A 350 -1.94 -21.93 3.86
C GLN A 350 -1.31 -21.57 5.20
N TYR A 351 -0.11 -22.08 5.43
CA TYR A 351 0.83 -21.52 6.39
C TYR A 351 1.17 -20.11 5.90
N ILE A 352 0.69 -19.10 6.61
CA ILE A 352 1.13 -17.71 6.42
C ILE A 352 2.48 -17.63 7.12
N PRO A 353 3.60 -17.44 6.42
CA PRO A 353 4.86 -17.20 7.11
C PRO A 353 4.69 -15.95 7.97
N GLU A 354 5.05 -16.05 9.26
CA GLU A 354 5.06 -14.92 10.22
C GLU A 354 5.94 -13.74 9.74
N TRP A 355 6.71 -13.96 8.67
CA TRP A 355 7.61 -13.03 7.98
C TRP A 355 6.94 -12.09 6.97
N ILE A 356 5.60 -12.00 6.89
CA ILE A 356 4.97 -10.88 6.20
C ILE A 356 4.82 -9.75 7.22
N PRO A 357 5.79 -8.83 7.36
CA PRO A 357 5.64 -7.70 8.26
C PRO A 357 4.34 -7.00 7.92
N GLY A 358 3.54 -6.68 8.96
CA GLY A 358 2.33 -5.90 8.82
C GLY A 358 2.59 -4.67 7.93
N LEU A 359 1.60 -4.30 7.11
CA LEU A 359 1.72 -3.20 6.17
C LEU A 359 2.12 -1.91 6.90
N ILE A 360 3.41 -1.57 6.85
CA ILE A 360 3.99 -0.42 7.56
C ILE A 360 3.45 0.87 6.95
N GLN A 361 2.76 1.69 7.73
CA GLN A 361 2.20 2.96 7.26
C GLN A 361 3.03 4.16 7.75
N ILE A 362 3.09 5.21 6.94
CA ILE A 362 3.78 6.46 7.32
C ILE A 362 3.19 7.05 8.62
N HIS A 363 1.89 6.88 8.85
CA HIS A 363 1.19 7.38 10.03
C HIS A 363 1.62 6.66 11.33
N ASP A 364 2.10 5.42 11.23
CA ASP A 364 2.61 4.67 12.39
C ASP A 364 3.86 5.36 12.96
N TYR A 365 4.74 5.84 12.07
CA TYR A 365 5.92 6.61 12.48
C TYR A 365 5.58 7.99 13.02
N ASP A 366 4.55 8.66 12.50
CA ASP A 366 4.12 9.94 13.06
C ASP A 366 3.57 9.78 14.46
N THR A 367 2.77 8.73 14.70
CA THR A 367 2.25 8.40 16.02
C THR A 367 3.37 8.04 16.98
N ALA A 368 4.29 7.17 16.57
CA ALA A 368 5.45 6.79 17.37
C ALA A 368 6.38 7.98 17.67
N LEU A 369 6.59 8.89 16.71
CA LEU A 369 7.39 10.10 16.91
C LEU A 369 6.72 11.03 17.93
N ILE A 370 5.40 11.21 17.85
CA ILE A 370 4.63 12.01 18.82
C ILE A 370 4.72 11.39 20.22
N GLN A 371 4.47 10.09 20.35
CA GLN A 371 4.54 9.39 21.64
C GLN A 371 5.92 9.49 22.27
N ASN A 372 7.00 9.23 21.51
CA ASN A 372 8.36 9.35 22.01
C ASN A 372 8.74 10.80 22.37
N THR A 373 8.19 11.79 21.66
CA THR A 373 8.41 13.21 22.00
C THR A 373 7.68 13.60 23.29
N LEU A 374 6.47 13.07 23.54
CA LEU A 374 5.70 13.32 24.75
C LEU A 374 6.31 12.62 25.97
N LEU A 375 6.77 11.37 25.82
CA LEU A 375 7.47 10.62 26.89
C LEU A 375 8.80 11.27 27.30
N ASN A 376 9.45 12.01 26.40
CA ASN A 376 10.65 12.77 26.74
C ASN A 376 10.35 14.07 27.52
N LYS A 377 9.11 14.59 27.49
CA LYS A 377 8.73 15.75 28.30
C LYS A 377 8.55 15.42 29.78
N GLU A 378 8.28 14.16 30.13
CA GLU A 378 8.29 13.71 31.53
C GLU A 378 9.70 13.58 32.12
N ALA A 379 10.76 13.64 31.28
CA ALA A 379 12.15 13.67 31.70
C ALA A 379 12.73 15.10 31.76
N VAL A 380 11.90 16.13 31.54
CA VAL A 380 12.27 17.55 31.72
C VAL A 380 11.40 18.14 32.83
N ILE A 381 11.67 17.71 34.06
CA ILE A 381 11.41 18.47 35.29
C ILE A 381 12.71 18.48 36.08
#